data_AF-A0A484GZW3-F1
#
_entry.id   AF-A0A484GZW3-F1
#
_cell.length_a   1.000
_cell.length_b   1.000
_cell.length_c   1.000
_cell.angle_alpha   90.00
_cell.angle_beta   90.00
_cell.angle_gamma   90.00
#
_symmetry.space_group_name_H-M   'P 1'
#
loop_
_entity.id
_entity.type
_entity.pdbx_description
1 polymer ?
#
loop_
_entity_poly.entity_id
_entity_poly.type
_entity_poly.pdbx_seq_one_letter_code
_entity_poly.pdbx_strand_id
1 'polypeptide(L)' 'SDPQLKGIVTRLYCRQGYYLQMHPDGALDGTKDDSTNSTLFNLIPVGLRVVAIQGVKTGLYIAMNGEGYLYPS' A
#
# COMPACT_ATOMS: atom_id res chain seq x y z
N SER A 1 6.31 -12.92 21.66
CA SER A 1 4.96 -12.33 21.64
C SER A 1 4.81 -11.65 20.29
N ASP A 2 3.82 -12.06 19.50
CA ASP A 2 3.56 -11.41 18.20
C ASP A 2 3.19 -9.94 18.43
N PRO A 3 3.83 -8.96 17.77
CA PRO A 3 3.38 -7.57 17.86
C PRO A 3 2.00 -7.46 17.21
N GLN A 4 0.93 -7.39 18.03
CA GLN A 4 -0.44 -7.22 17.55
C GLN A 4 -0.72 -5.76 17.16
N LEU A 5 -0.08 -5.30 16.08
CA LEU A 5 -0.53 -4.08 15.42
C LEU A 5 -1.71 -4.46 14.53
N LYS A 6 -2.93 -4.16 15.00
CA LYS A 6 -4.16 -4.41 14.24
C LYS A 6 -4.27 -3.37 13.12
N GLY A 7 -3.68 -3.67 11.97
CA GLY A 7 -3.92 -2.94 10.74
C GLY A 7 -5.29 -3.21 10.14
N ILE A 8 -5.63 -2.47 9.09
CA ILE A 8 -6.81 -2.74 8.25
C ILE A 8 -6.38 -3.13 6.85
N VAL A 9 -7.16 -4.00 6.21
CA VAL A 9 -7.07 -4.20 4.76
C VAL A 9 -8.01 -3.20 4.10
N THR A 10 -7.50 -2.36 3.21
CA THR A 10 -8.31 -1.33 2.54
C THR A 10 -7.77 -1.00 1.15
N ARG A 11 -8.57 -0.26 0.37
CA ARG A 11 -8.16 0.37 -0.89
C ARG A 11 -7.91 1.86 -0.66
N LEU A 12 -6.91 2.40 -1.35
CA LEU A 12 -6.58 3.82 -1.30
C LEU A 12 -7.09 4.49 -2.58
N TYR A 13 -8.23 5.18 -2.51
CA TYR A 13 -8.82 5.91 -3.64
C TYR A 13 -8.38 7.37 -3.63
N CYS A 14 -7.77 7.83 -4.72
CA CYS A 14 -7.34 9.21 -4.85
C CYS A 14 -8.46 10.08 -5.43
N ARG A 15 -8.41 11.38 -5.15
CA ARG A 15 -9.39 12.36 -5.66
C ARG A 15 -9.41 12.46 -7.19
N GLN A 16 -8.36 11.97 -7.87
CA GLN A 16 -8.24 11.98 -9.33
C GLN A 16 -9.09 10.87 -9.99
N GLY A 17 -9.71 9.99 -9.20
CA GLY A 17 -10.64 8.98 -9.69
C GLY A 17 -10.05 7.58 -9.88
N TYR A 18 -8.93 7.28 -9.21
CA TYR A 18 -8.19 6.02 -9.33
C TYR A 18 -7.94 5.40 -7.96
N TYR A 19 -7.97 4.08 -7.88
CA TYR A 19 -7.38 3.33 -6.79
C TYR A 19 -5.88 3.20 -7.01
N LEU A 20 -5.09 3.37 -5.95
CA LEU A 20 -3.69 2.95 -5.97
C LEU A 20 -3.65 1.43 -6.20
N GLN A 21 -2.73 0.98 -7.04
CA GLN A 21 -2.45 -0.45 -7.21
C GLN A 21 -0.95 -0.73 -7.14
N MET A 22 -0.62 -1.96 -6.73
CA MET A 22 0.72 -2.53 -6.82
C MET A 22 0.68 -3.78 -7.69
N HIS A 23 1.48 -3.76 -8.74
CA HIS A 23 1.66 -4.89 -9.65
C HIS A 23 2.53 -5.99 -9.01
N PRO A 24 2.48 -7.23 -9.52
CA PRO A 24 3.30 -8.32 -9.00
C PRO A 24 4.82 -8.07 -9.04
N ASP A 25 5.29 -7.21 -9.95
CA ASP A 25 6.67 -6.78 -10.07
C ASP A 25 7.03 -5.61 -9.12
N GLY A 26 6.07 -5.12 -8.34
CA GLY A 26 6.24 -4.01 -7.39
C GLY A 26 6.01 -2.63 -8.01
N ALA A 27 5.73 -2.52 -9.30
CA ALA A 27 5.39 -1.23 -9.90
C ALA A 27 4.10 -0.65 -9.28
N LEU A 28 4.07 0.68 -9.13
CA LEU A 28 2.97 1.42 -8.52
C LEU A 28 2.38 2.42 -9.51
N ASP A 29 1.07 2.38 -9.68
CA ASP A 29 0.30 3.34 -10.46
C ASP A 29 -1.17 3.39 -9.99
N GLY A 30 -2.04 4.02 -10.78
CA GLY A 30 -3.47 4.14 -10.49
C GLY A 30 -4.32 3.33 -11.47
N THR A 31 -5.36 2.67 -10.98
CA THR A 31 -6.35 1.94 -11.78
C THR A 31 -7.78 2.36 -11.46
N LYS A 32 -8.69 2.21 -12.42
CA LYS A 32 -10.14 2.30 -12.19
C LYS A 32 -10.76 0.93 -11.86
N ASP A 33 -10.02 -0.15 -12.09
CA ASP A 33 -10.45 -1.52 -11.82
C ASP A 33 -10.11 -1.92 -10.38
N ASP A 34 -11.12 -2.05 -9.54
CA ASP A 34 -11.00 -2.53 -8.15
C ASP A 34 -11.38 -4.01 -7.98
N SER A 35 -11.67 -4.72 -9.07
CA SER A 35 -12.01 -6.15 -9.03
C SER A 35 -10.82 -7.04 -8.67
N THR A 36 -9.60 -6.51 -8.80
CA THR A 36 -8.36 -7.25 -8.55
C THR A 36 -7.75 -6.92 -7.18
N ASN A 37 -7.00 -7.89 -6.65
CA ASN A 37 -6.29 -7.75 -5.37
C ASN A 37 -5.06 -6.82 -5.45
N SER A 38 -4.69 -6.28 -6.62
CA SER A 38 -3.58 -5.32 -6.74
C SER A 38 -3.88 -4.00 -6.02
N THR A 39 -5.15 -3.70 -5.79
CA THR A 39 -5.62 -2.48 -5.10
C THR A 39 -5.75 -2.63 -3.58
N LEU A 40 -5.50 -3.81 -3.03
CA LEU A 40 -5.63 -4.09 -1.60
C LEU A 40 -4.30 -3.88 -0.87
N PHE A 41 -4.34 -3.07 0.19
CA PHE A 41 -3.20 -2.78 1.04
C PHE A 41 -3.50 -3.05 2.52
N ASN A 42 -2.49 -3.56 3.23
CA ASN A 42 -2.45 -3.51 4.67
C ASN A 42 -2.02 -2.09 5.09
N LEU A 43 -2.87 -1.40 5.84
CA LEU A 43 -2.51 -0.17 6.56
C LEU A 43 -2.17 -0.55 8.00
N ILE A 44 -0.88 -0.59 8.30
CA ILE A 44 -0.36 -1.11 9.58
C ILE A 44 0.06 0.09 10.43
N PRO A 45 -0.56 0.35 11.59
CA PRO A 45 -0.13 1.44 12.46
C PRO A 45 1.23 1.12 13.04
N VAL A 46 2.20 2.02 12.87
CA VAL A 46 3.58 1.88 13.41
C VAL A 46 3.94 3.00 14.37
N GLY A 47 3.03 3.96 14.58
CA GLY A 47 3.17 5.07 15.52
C GLY A 47 1.90 5.90 15.57
N LEU A 48 1.88 6.94 16.42
CA LEU A 48 0.75 7.87 16.48
C LEU A 48 0.59 8.57 15.14
N ARG A 49 -0.48 8.24 14.41
CA ARG A 49 -0.77 8.76 13.06
C ARG A 49 0.29 8.40 12.01
N VAL A 50 1.08 7.36 12.25
CA VAL A 50 2.08 6.86 11.31
C VAL A 50 1.71 5.43 10.92
N VAL A 51 1.70 5.15 9.62
CA VAL A 51 1.36 3.84 9.07
C VAL A 51 2.45 3.36 8.12
N ALA A 52 2.64 2.04 8.07
CA ALA A 52 3.23 1.37 6.92
C ALA A 52 2.12 0.96 5.95
N ILE A 53 2.42 1.00 4.65
CA ILE A 53 1.50 0.60 3.58
C ILE A 53 2.15 -0.57 2.84
N GLN A 54 1.50 -1.73 2.88
CA GLN A 54 2.03 -2.98 2.29
C GLN A 54 1.01 -3.56 1.32
N GLY A 55 1.45 -3.97 0.12
CA GLY A 55 0.59 -4.67 -0.83
C GLY A 55 0.19 -6.05 -0.30
N VAL A 56 -1.12 -6.34 -0.24
CA VAL A 56 -1.62 -7.62 0.31
C VAL A 56 -1.10 -8.81 -0.49
N LYS A 57 -1.04 -8.68 -1.82
CA LYS A 57 -0.64 -9.77 -2.72
C LYS A 57 0.87 -9.99 -2.77
N THR A 58 1.65 -8.91 -2.73
CA THR A 58 3.11 -8.96 -2.93
C THR A 58 3.88 -9.08 -1.62
N GLY A 59 3.30 -8.60 -0.51
CA GLY A 59 4.00 -8.46 0.77
C GLY A 59 5.02 -7.31 0.79
N LEU A 60 5.19 -6.57 -0.31
CA LEU A 60 6.13 -5.45 -0.41
C LEU A 60 5.54 -4.18 0.20
N TYR A 61 6.40 -3.36 0.79
CA TYR A 61 6.04 -2.06 1.36
C TYR A 61 6.21 -0.95 0.33
N ILE A 62 5.35 0.06 0.38
CA ILE A 62 5.60 1.32 -0.33
C ILE A 62 6.56 2.16 0.51
N ALA A 63 7.75 2.41 -0.02
CA ALA A 63 8.77 3.24 0.59
C ALA A 63 9.05 4.47 -0.27
N MET A 64 9.67 5.50 0.33
CA MET A 64 10.16 6.70 -0.37
C MET A 64 11.62 6.90 0.00
N ASN A 65 12.49 7.05 -1.01
CA ASN A 65 13.91 7.28 -0.77
C ASN A 65 14.20 8.76 -0.45
N GLY A 66 15.47 9.08 -0.14
CA GLY A 66 15.89 10.46 0.18
C GLY A 66 15.78 11.46 -0.97
N GLU A 67 15.56 10.98 -2.21
CA GLU A 67 15.36 11.79 -3.41
C GLU A 67 13.87 12.04 -3.71
N GLY A 68 12.96 11.43 -2.92
CA GLY A 68 11.51 11.57 -3.09
C GLY A 68 10.88 10.56 -4.05
N TYR A 69 11.64 9.58 -4.55
CA TYR A 69 11.09 8.51 -5.39
C TYR A 69 10.42 7.43 -4.55
N LEU A 70 9.21 7.05 -4.96
CA LEU A 70 8.54 5.88 -4.43
C LEU A 70 9.15 4.60 -4.99
N TYR A 71 9.30 3.58 -4.15
CA TYR A 71 9.80 2.27 -4.56
C TYR A 71 9.19 1.15 -3.70
N PRO A 72 9.07 -0.08 -4.23
CA PRO A 72 8.71 -1.25 -3.45
C PRO A 72 9.90 -1.70 -2.59
N SER A 73 9.67 -1.98 -1.31
CA SER A 73 10.68 -2.46 -0.34
C SER A 73 10.31 -3.79 0.30
#